data_AF-A0A432HTA5-F1
#
_entry.id   AF-A0A432HTA5-F1
#
_cell.length_a   1.000
_cell.length_b   1.000
_cell.length_c   1.000
_cell.angle_alpha   90.00
_cell.angle_beta   90.00
_cell.angle_gamma   90.00
#
_symmetry.space_group_name_H-M   'P 1'
#
loop_
_entity.id
_entity.type
_entity.pdbx_description
1 polymer ?
#
loop_
_entity_poly.entity_id
_entity_poly.type
_entity_poly.pdbx_seq_one_letter_code
_entity_poly.pdbx_strand_id
1 'polypeptide(L)'
;MSKASLSPLLVLLLLTTSWAAAFSTVDAQPARLPQEESVDWTASEAAEHWFATEPVRMLETGITPSSGIVSTVLGEFDPLTEEVPEPPQPFRDSLDVEATRLLIVQLVEHDHATIEELCAQHGMSDLDHIPDSAYLLRLPDDAGAAAAAVEAIDDDPRIRWWGVQHPGWRLQPALLEASIAALAGQPVPPLDVDLTIASDVGEAGVPALIADLEL
;
A
#
# COMPACT_ATOMS: atom_id res chain seq x y z
N MET A 1 -56.19 -41.97 -6.55
CA MET A 1 -56.74 -40.69 -7.05
C MET A 1 -57.59 -40.08 -5.93
N SER A 2 -56.97 -39.26 -5.07
CA SER A 2 -57.64 -38.58 -3.95
C SER A 2 -57.72 -37.10 -4.29
N LYS A 3 -58.93 -36.57 -4.36
CA LYS A 3 -59.18 -35.13 -4.54
C LYS A 3 -58.75 -34.43 -3.26
N ALA A 4 -57.71 -33.60 -3.33
CA ALA A 4 -57.31 -32.76 -2.21
C ALA A 4 -58.44 -31.76 -1.94
N SER A 5 -59.23 -32.03 -0.90
CA SER A 5 -60.17 -31.08 -0.32
C SER A 5 -59.35 -29.99 0.35
N LEU A 6 -59.30 -28.80 -0.28
CA LEU A 6 -58.70 -27.62 0.33
C LEU A 6 -59.53 -27.25 1.57
N SER A 7 -58.91 -27.35 2.75
CA SER A 7 -59.56 -27.09 4.03
C SER A 7 -60.13 -25.66 4.07
N PRO A 8 -61.37 -25.45 4.54
CA PRO A 8 -61.98 -24.11 4.62
C PRO A 8 -61.18 -23.15 5.50
N LEU A 9 -60.36 -23.69 6.42
CA LEU A 9 -59.41 -22.92 7.21
C LEU A 9 -58.34 -22.23 6.35
N LEU A 10 -57.86 -22.89 5.28
CA LEU A 10 -56.82 -22.36 4.40
C LEU A 10 -57.38 -21.26 3.48
N VAL A 11 -58.63 -21.41 3.03
CA VAL A 11 -59.34 -20.35 2.29
C VAL A 11 -59.64 -19.16 3.19
N LEU A 12 -60.04 -19.39 4.44
CA LEU A 12 -60.22 -18.33 5.43
C LEU A 12 -58.91 -17.60 5.73
N LEU A 13 -57.78 -18.33 5.84
CA LEU A 13 -56.47 -17.75 6.09
C LEU A 13 -55.98 -16.89 4.92
N LEU A 14 -56.25 -17.30 3.68
CA LEU A 14 -55.91 -16.50 2.50
C LEU A 14 -56.76 -15.22 2.40
N LEU A 15 -58.04 -15.28 2.77
CA LEU A 15 -58.94 -14.12 2.73
C LEU A 15 -58.62 -13.07 3.81
N THR A 16 -58.08 -13.47 4.97
CA THR A 16 -57.70 -12.51 6.02
C THR A 16 -56.37 -11.79 5.74
N THR A 17 -55.44 -12.41 4.99
CA THR A 17 -54.15 -11.77 4.64
C THR A 17 -54.31 -10.56 3.71
N SER A 18 -55.34 -10.55 2.84
CA SER A 18 -55.59 -9.43 1.94
C SER A 18 -56.14 -8.18 2.65
N TRP A 19 -56.69 -8.30 3.86
CA TRP A 19 -57.23 -7.14 4.58
C TRP A 19 -56.18 -6.40 5.43
N ALA A 20 -55.08 -7.06 5.81
CA ALA A 20 -53.97 -6.43 6.53
C ALA A 20 -53.22 -5.38 5.68
N ALA A 21 -53.24 -5.53 4.35
CA ALA A 21 -52.63 -4.57 3.41
C ALA A 21 -53.44 -3.25 3.29
N ALA A 22 -54.72 -3.24 3.63
CA ALA A 22 -55.58 -2.07 3.50
C ALA A 22 -55.65 -1.19 4.79
N PHE A 23 -55.14 -1.67 5.93
CA PHE A 23 -55.11 -0.94 7.20
C PHE A 23 -53.71 -0.51 7.66
N SER A 24 -52.68 -0.80 6.87
CA SER A 24 -51.35 -0.20 7.06
C SER A 24 -51.29 1.17 6.37
N THR A 25 -52.13 2.10 6.82
CA THR A 25 -51.86 3.54 6.73
C THR A 25 -51.38 4.02 8.10
N VAL A 26 -50.47 3.27 8.72
CA VAL A 26 -49.41 3.96 9.47
C VAL A 26 -48.52 4.50 8.37
N ASP A 27 -48.41 5.81 8.33
CA ASP A 27 -47.50 6.55 7.46
C ASP A 27 -46.06 6.14 7.84
N ALA A 28 -45.69 4.91 7.49
CA ALA A 28 -44.33 4.46 7.33
C ALA A 28 -43.84 5.12 6.04
N GLN A 29 -43.82 6.44 6.09
CA GLN A 29 -42.93 7.24 5.30
C GLN A 29 -41.59 6.53 5.49
N PRO A 30 -41.00 5.93 4.43
CA PRO A 30 -39.60 5.53 4.54
C PRO A 30 -38.93 6.76 5.14
N ALA A 31 -38.13 6.60 6.20
CA ALA A 31 -37.36 7.71 6.72
C ALA A 31 -36.72 8.32 5.49
N ARG A 32 -37.25 9.46 5.03
CA ARG A 32 -36.60 10.24 4.01
C ARG A 32 -35.34 10.58 4.76
N LEU A 33 -34.24 9.89 4.43
CA LEU A 33 -32.95 10.55 4.46
C LEU A 33 -33.27 11.95 3.94
N PRO A 34 -32.95 13.02 4.69
CA PRO A 34 -33.11 14.36 4.14
C PRO A 34 -32.61 14.24 2.71
N GLN A 35 -33.46 14.57 1.74
CA GLN A 35 -32.95 14.71 0.40
C GLN A 35 -31.92 15.81 0.58
N GLU A 36 -30.66 15.41 0.72
CA GLU A 36 -29.54 16.30 0.47
C GLU A 36 -29.85 16.71 -0.96
N GLU A 37 -30.45 17.90 -1.08
CA GLU A 37 -30.46 18.65 -2.31
C GLU A 37 -29.00 18.57 -2.75
N SER A 38 -28.71 17.76 -3.76
CA SER A 38 -27.36 17.56 -4.24
C SER A 38 -26.99 18.91 -4.81
N VAL A 39 -26.37 19.75 -3.98
CA VAL A 39 -25.96 21.06 -4.41
C VAL A 39 -24.73 20.80 -5.26
N ASP A 40 -24.96 20.74 -6.57
CA ASP A 40 -23.90 20.65 -7.56
C ASP A 40 -23.18 22.00 -7.60
N TRP A 41 -22.44 22.30 -6.53
CA TRP A 41 -21.61 23.49 -6.46
C TRP A 41 -20.49 23.37 -7.48
N THR A 42 -20.34 24.43 -8.28
CA THR A 42 -19.11 24.64 -9.02
C THR A 42 -17.95 24.84 -8.04
N ALA A 43 -16.71 24.56 -8.46
CA ALA A 43 -15.54 24.75 -7.59
C ALA A 43 -15.44 26.17 -6.99
N SER A 44 -15.92 27.18 -7.72
CA SER A 44 -15.99 28.57 -7.26
C SER A 44 -17.02 28.77 -6.15
N GLU A 45 -18.22 28.19 -6.29
CA GLU A 45 -19.28 28.28 -5.27
C GLU A 45 -18.92 27.48 -4.02
N ALA A 46 -18.32 26.30 -4.19
CA ALA A 46 -17.83 25.51 -3.07
C ALA A 46 -16.81 26.32 -2.25
N ALA A 47 -15.85 26.98 -2.90
CA ALA A 47 -14.81 27.78 -2.26
C ALA A 47 -15.37 28.90 -1.35
N GLU A 48 -16.50 29.50 -1.68
CA GLU A 48 -17.18 30.51 -0.85
C GLU A 48 -17.73 29.92 0.47
N HIS A 49 -17.91 28.61 0.54
CA HIS A 49 -18.37 27.87 1.71
C HIS A 49 -17.24 27.20 2.52
N TRP A 50 -15.98 27.25 2.04
CA TRP A 50 -14.82 26.80 2.82
C TRP A 50 -14.39 27.90 3.79
N PHE A 51 -14.75 27.76 5.05
CA PHE A 51 -14.24 28.61 6.12
C PHE A 51 -13.10 27.90 6.83
N ALA A 52 -11.96 28.58 6.99
CA ALA A 52 -10.90 28.11 7.87
C ALA A 52 -11.44 28.12 9.31
N THR A 53 -11.42 26.95 9.97
CA THR A 53 -11.71 26.86 11.40
C THR A 53 -10.42 27.08 12.19
N GLU A 54 -10.50 27.79 13.30
CA GLU A 54 -9.41 27.86 14.27
C GLU A 54 -9.61 26.75 15.31
N PRO A 55 -8.56 26.00 15.67
CA PRO A 55 -8.68 24.95 16.67
C PRO A 55 -8.98 25.57 18.04
N VAL A 56 -10.10 25.17 18.65
CA VAL A 56 -10.49 25.63 20.01
C VAL A 56 -9.46 25.20 21.07
N ARG A 57 -8.72 24.11 20.82
CA ARG A 57 -7.64 23.60 21.67
C ARG A 57 -6.68 22.76 20.81
N MET A 58 -5.38 22.96 20.99
CA MET A 58 -4.36 22.00 20.57
C MET A 58 -4.04 21.07 21.74
N LEU A 59 -3.99 19.76 21.47
CA LEU A 59 -3.56 18.75 22.41
C LEU A 59 -2.30 18.10 21.84
N GLU A 60 -1.22 18.10 22.59
CA GLU A 60 -0.02 17.34 22.20
C GLU A 60 -0.29 15.85 22.44
N THR A 61 -0.12 15.04 21.39
CA THR A 61 -0.18 13.59 21.46
C THR A 61 1.17 13.03 21.03
N GLY A 62 1.65 12.00 21.71
CA GLY A 62 2.86 11.28 21.27
C GLY A 62 2.65 10.62 19.91
N ILE A 63 3.75 10.36 19.20
CA ILE A 63 3.75 9.61 17.95
C ILE A 63 3.55 8.12 18.29
N THR A 64 2.73 7.44 17.49
CA THR A 64 2.48 6.01 17.67
C THR A 64 3.72 5.21 17.28
N PRO A 65 4.17 4.24 18.08
CA PRO A 65 5.30 3.37 17.71
C PRO A 65 4.96 2.49 16.49
N SER A 66 5.98 2.11 15.72
CA SER A 66 5.89 1.08 14.67
C SER A 66 5.50 -0.28 15.28
N SER A 67 4.72 -1.07 14.55
CA SER A 67 4.40 -2.45 14.93
C SER A 67 5.62 -3.38 14.77
N GLY A 68 6.63 -2.95 14.00
CA GLY A 68 7.86 -3.68 13.72
C GLY A 68 7.76 -4.67 12.56
N ILE A 69 6.66 -4.71 11.81
CA ILE A 69 6.42 -5.67 10.73
C ILE A 69 6.78 -5.04 9.39
N VAL A 70 7.75 -5.61 8.69
CA VAL A 70 8.09 -5.21 7.32
C VAL A 70 7.28 -6.06 6.34
N SER A 71 6.52 -5.41 5.45
CA SER A 71 5.74 -6.08 4.41
C SER A 71 6.49 -6.07 3.08
N THR A 72 6.72 -7.25 2.50
CA THR A 72 7.36 -7.43 1.19
C THR A 72 6.46 -8.24 0.26
N VAL A 73 6.80 -8.30 -1.03
CA VAL A 73 6.11 -9.14 -2.01
C VAL A 73 6.14 -10.64 -1.68
N LEU A 74 7.07 -11.08 -0.82
CA LEU A 74 7.19 -12.48 -0.38
C LEU A 74 6.45 -12.77 0.94
N GLY A 75 5.97 -11.73 1.63
CA GLY A 75 5.28 -11.84 2.90
C GLY A 75 5.67 -10.75 3.89
N GLU A 76 5.02 -10.82 5.05
CA GLU A 76 5.26 -9.97 6.21
C GLU A 76 6.18 -10.69 7.20
N PHE A 77 7.08 -9.97 7.84
CA PHE A 77 7.99 -10.50 8.86
C PHE A 77 8.45 -9.41 9.83
N ASP A 78 8.83 -9.80 11.05
CA ASP A 78 9.55 -8.91 11.98
C ASP A 78 11.06 -9.18 11.89
N PRO A 79 11.87 -8.23 11.39
CA PRO A 79 13.29 -8.44 11.16
C PRO A 79 14.11 -8.69 12.42
N LEU A 80 13.60 -8.35 13.61
CA LEU A 80 14.31 -8.57 14.87
C LEU A 80 14.00 -9.91 15.53
N THR A 81 12.92 -10.59 15.13
CA THR A 81 12.46 -11.82 15.79
C THR A 81 12.31 -13.01 14.84
N GLU A 82 12.06 -12.75 13.56
CA GLU A 82 11.84 -13.76 12.52
C GLU A 82 12.98 -13.76 11.50
N GLU A 83 13.05 -14.83 10.71
CA GLU A 83 14.00 -14.93 9.60
C GLU A 83 13.46 -14.12 8.41
N VAL A 84 14.33 -13.28 7.84
CA VAL A 84 13.98 -12.45 6.67
C VAL A 84 13.59 -13.36 5.50
N PRO A 85 12.43 -13.14 4.83
CA PRO A 85 11.98 -13.97 3.71
C PRO A 85 12.87 -13.73 2.49
N GLU A 86 13.75 -14.68 2.22
CA GLU A 86 14.70 -14.59 1.13
C GLU A 86 14.08 -15.02 -0.21
N PRO A 87 14.35 -14.28 -1.30
CA PRO A 87 13.95 -14.71 -2.62
C PRO A 87 14.74 -15.95 -3.08
N PRO A 88 14.24 -16.66 -4.11
CA PRO A 88 14.95 -17.79 -4.72
C PRO A 88 16.36 -17.41 -5.21
N GLN A 89 17.30 -18.38 -5.19
CA GLN A 89 18.73 -18.17 -5.50
C GLN A 89 19.07 -17.25 -6.70
N PRO A 90 18.42 -17.32 -7.88
CA PRO A 90 18.77 -16.41 -8.99
C PRO A 90 18.42 -14.93 -8.72
N PHE A 91 17.56 -14.66 -7.75
CA PHE A 91 17.08 -13.32 -7.40
C PHE A 91 17.48 -12.89 -5.99
N ARG A 92 18.39 -13.65 -5.37
CA ARG A 92 18.95 -13.35 -4.06
C ARG A 92 20.37 -12.85 -4.23
N ASP A 93 20.56 -11.58 -3.90
CA ASP A 93 21.87 -10.94 -3.89
C ASP A 93 21.98 -10.01 -2.69
N SER A 94 22.85 -10.36 -1.74
CA SER A 94 23.13 -9.56 -0.53
C SER A 94 24.04 -8.37 -0.82
N LEU A 95 24.72 -8.34 -1.97
CA LEU A 95 25.57 -7.24 -2.42
C LEU A 95 24.88 -6.38 -3.49
N ASP A 96 23.58 -6.58 -3.71
CA ASP A 96 22.82 -5.78 -4.68
C ASP A 96 22.92 -4.28 -4.39
N VAL A 97 23.07 -3.90 -3.11
CA VAL A 97 23.31 -2.52 -2.67
C VAL A 97 24.53 -1.87 -3.31
N GLU A 98 25.56 -2.63 -3.71
CA GLU A 98 26.72 -2.08 -4.40
C GLU A 98 26.36 -1.54 -5.80
N ALA A 99 25.43 -2.22 -6.46
CA ALA A 99 24.97 -1.92 -7.81
C ALA A 99 23.76 -0.98 -7.83
N THR A 100 22.75 -1.24 -6.99
CA THR A 100 21.46 -0.52 -7.01
C THR A 100 21.36 0.55 -5.94
N ARG A 101 22.20 0.47 -4.90
CA ARG A 101 22.19 1.40 -3.75
C ARG A 101 20.89 1.41 -2.96
N LEU A 102 20.07 0.38 -3.11
CA LEU A 102 18.75 0.27 -2.50
C LEU A 102 18.82 -0.40 -1.13
N LEU A 103 18.14 0.22 -0.16
CA LEU A 103 18.00 -0.30 1.19
C LEU A 103 16.63 0.00 1.75
N ILE A 104 16.16 -0.89 2.62
CA ILE A 104 14.93 -0.71 3.39
C ILE A 104 15.34 -0.32 4.80
N VAL A 105 14.76 0.75 5.32
CA VAL A 105 14.95 1.24 6.69
C VAL A 105 13.60 1.28 7.38
N GLN A 106 13.54 0.74 8.60
CA GLN A 106 12.36 0.79 9.45
C GLN A 106 12.65 1.67 10.67
N LEU A 107 11.75 2.61 10.94
CA LEU A 107 11.82 3.48 12.11
C LEU A 107 11.19 2.82 13.35
N VAL A 108 11.59 3.29 14.54
CA VAL A 108 10.97 2.93 15.81
C VAL A 108 9.58 3.57 15.96
N GLU A 109 9.42 4.81 15.49
CA GLU A 109 8.18 5.59 15.55
C GLU A 109 7.76 6.01 14.14
N HIS A 110 6.46 6.27 13.94
CA HIS A 110 5.90 6.75 12.67
C HIS A 110 6.24 8.24 12.43
N ASP A 111 7.52 8.56 12.33
CA ASP A 111 8.03 9.91 12.11
C ASP A 111 8.82 10.03 10.80
N HIS A 112 8.12 10.36 9.72
CA HIS A 112 8.75 10.54 8.40
C HIS A 112 9.78 11.69 8.39
N ALA A 113 9.66 12.68 9.28
CA ALA A 113 10.61 13.79 9.36
C ALA A 113 12.04 13.31 9.68
N THR A 114 12.16 12.19 10.39
CA THR A 114 13.44 11.54 10.66
C THR A 114 14.12 11.04 9.37
N ILE A 115 13.36 10.48 8.42
CA ILE A 115 13.89 10.05 7.12
C ILE A 115 14.27 11.26 6.27
N GLU A 116 13.43 12.29 6.24
CA GLU A 116 13.74 13.53 5.51
C GLU A 116 15.05 14.16 6.01
N GLU A 117 15.25 14.19 7.32
CA GLU A 117 16.48 14.67 7.96
C GLU A 117 17.69 13.82 7.55
N LEU A 118 17.60 12.49 7.67
CA LEU A 118 18.67 11.56 7.30
C LEU A 118 19.06 11.69 5.83
N CYS A 119 18.07 11.75 4.94
CA CYS A 119 18.27 11.93 3.51
C CYS A 119 18.95 13.26 3.20
N ALA A 120 18.51 14.36 3.80
CA ALA A 120 19.10 15.68 3.60
C ALA A 120 20.54 15.77 4.13
N GLN A 121 20.85 15.11 5.24
CA GLN A 121 22.18 15.13 5.87
C GLN A 121 23.21 14.28 5.11
N HIS A 122 22.81 13.12 4.60
CA HIS A 122 23.71 12.13 4.00
C HIS A 122 23.61 12.04 2.47
N GLY A 123 22.77 12.86 1.84
CA GLY A 123 22.59 12.86 0.39
C GLY A 123 21.91 11.60 -0.14
N MET A 124 21.07 10.96 0.69
CA MET A 124 20.25 9.82 0.27
C MET A 124 18.95 10.32 -0.39
N SER A 125 18.31 9.45 -1.16
CA SER A 125 17.01 9.71 -1.77
C SER A 125 15.94 8.83 -1.13
N ASP A 126 14.84 9.44 -0.70
CA ASP A 126 13.63 8.73 -0.28
C ASP A 126 12.83 8.33 -1.53
N LEU A 127 12.74 7.03 -1.81
CA LEU A 127 12.14 6.52 -3.04
C LEU A 127 10.67 6.15 -2.86
N ASP A 128 10.34 5.44 -1.79
CA ASP A 128 8.99 4.93 -1.54
C ASP A 128 8.75 4.59 -0.06
N HIS A 129 7.48 4.50 0.32
CA HIS A 129 7.04 4.13 1.66
C HIS A 129 6.44 2.72 1.67
N ILE A 130 6.97 1.88 2.54
CA ILE A 130 6.49 0.53 2.85
C ILE A 130 5.62 0.64 4.12
N PRO A 131 4.55 -0.17 4.26
CA PRO A 131 3.74 -0.17 5.48
C PRO A 131 4.56 -0.30 6.76
N ASP A 132 4.02 0.27 7.85
CA ASP A 132 4.56 0.18 9.21
C ASP A 132 5.91 0.89 9.46
N SER A 133 6.02 2.14 8.97
CA SER A 133 7.21 3.00 9.13
C SER A 133 8.47 2.44 8.47
N ALA A 134 8.31 1.65 7.42
CA ALA A 134 9.41 1.20 6.59
C ALA A 134 9.52 2.08 5.33
N TYR A 135 10.75 2.34 4.91
CA TYR A 135 11.04 3.27 3.81
C TYR A 135 12.07 2.64 2.90
N LEU A 136 11.88 2.81 1.60
CA LEU A 136 12.84 2.43 0.58
C LEU A 136 13.71 3.64 0.26
N LEU A 137 14.99 3.55 0.59
CA LEU A 137 15.96 4.61 0.37
C LEU A 137 16.99 4.20 -0.67
N ARG A 138 17.57 5.20 -1.35
CA ARG A 138 18.76 5.03 -2.20
C ARG A 138 19.95 5.78 -1.61
N LEU A 139 21.07 5.07 -1.46
CA LEU A 139 22.36 5.66 -1.06
C LEU A 139 22.91 6.57 -2.16
N PRO A 140 23.74 7.56 -1.81
CA PRO A 140 24.45 8.36 -2.80
C PRO A 140 25.34 7.52 -3.72
N ASP A 141 25.55 8.02 -4.95
CA ASP A 141 26.35 7.35 -5.98
C ASP A 141 27.84 7.19 -5.60
N ASP A 142 28.35 8.11 -4.78
CA ASP A 142 29.72 8.05 -4.29
C ASP A 142 29.88 6.95 -3.23
N ALA A 143 30.83 6.04 -3.44
CA ALA A 143 31.03 4.89 -2.55
C ALA A 143 31.44 5.28 -1.13
N GLY A 144 32.19 6.37 -0.95
CA GLY A 144 32.57 6.87 0.36
C GLY A 144 31.39 7.48 1.10
N ALA A 145 30.59 8.30 0.41
CA ALA A 145 29.36 8.87 0.94
C ALA A 145 28.34 7.78 1.30
N ALA A 146 28.22 6.74 0.47
CA ALA A 146 27.32 5.63 0.72
C ALA A 146 27.71 4.84 1.98
N ALA A 147 29.00 4.57 2.17
CA ALA A 147 29.49 3.91 3.38
C ALA A 147 29.20 4.76 4.64
N ALA A 148 29.43 6.07 4.57
CA ALA A 148 29.14 6.99 5.67
C ALA A 148 27.63 7.10 5.97
N ALA A 149 26.78 7.01 4.95
CA ALA A 149 25.33 7.00 5.13
C ALA A 149 24.85 5.71 5.80
N VAL A 150 25.41 4.54 5.44
CA VAL A 150 25.11 3.27 6.13
C VAL A 150 25.57 3.30 7.58
N GLU A 151 26.75 3.84 7.87
CA GLU A 151 27.24 4.02 9.25
C GLU A 151 26.30 4.92 10.06
N ALA A 152 25.81 6.02 9.46
CA ALA A 152 24.85 6.90 10.11
C ALA A 152 23.49 6.22 10.38
N ILE A 153 23.03 5.36 9.47
CA ILE A 153 21.83 4.55 9.68
C ILE A 153 22.03 3.56 10.83
N ASP A 154 23.19 2.90 10.90
CA ASP A 154 23.47 1.90 11.93
C ASP A 154 23.57 2.53 13.34
N ASP A 155 24.09 3.75 13.42
CA ASP A 155 24.25 4.50 14.67
C ASP A 155 23.00 5.29 15.11
N ASP A 156 21.97 5.46 14.27
CA ASP A 156 20.79 6.26 14.61
C ASP A 156 19.80 5.47 15.52
N PRO A 157 19.57 5.90 16.77
CA PRO A 157 18.69 5.19 17.69
C PRO A 157 17.20 5.22 17.32
N ARG A 158 16.80 6.07 16.36
CA ARG A 158 15.43 6.14 15.82
C ARG A 158 15.18 5.07 14.77
N ILE A 159 16.23 4.43 14.25
CA ILE A 159 16.15 3.35 13.30
C ILE A 159 16.06 2.04 14.07
N ARG A 160 15.00 1.28 13.80
CA ARG A 160 14.74 -0.02 14.41
C ARG A 160 15.53 -1.11 13.71
N TRP A 161 15.57 -1.05 12.38
CA TRP A 161 16.18 -2.05 11.53
C TRP A 161 16.48 -1.48 10.15
N TRP A 162 17.49 -2.04 9.47
CA TRP A 162 17.73 -1.79 8.06
C TRP A 162 18.21 -3.07 7.35
N GLY A 163 17.98 -3.15 6.05
CA GLY A 163 18.39 -4.29 5.23
C GLY A 163 18.52 -3.97 3.75
N VAL A 164 19.29 -4.80 3.04
CA VAL A 164 19.48 -4.68 1.58
C VAL A 164 18.23 -5.14 0.85
N GLN A 165 17.79 -4.38 -0.16
CA GLN A 165 16.66 -4.78 -0.99
C GLN A 165 17.09 -5.79 -2.06
N HIS A 166 16.74 -7.07 -1.90
CA HIS A 166 17.08 -8.09 -2.89
C HIS A 166 16.35 -7.89 -4.23
N PRO A 167 16.94 -8.31 -5.37
CA PRO A 167 16.28 -8.28 -6.69
C PRO A 167 14.90 -8.92 -6.71
N GLY A 168 14.72 -10.06 -6.03
CA GLY A 168 13.46 -10.78 -6.01
C GLY A 168 12.32 -10.03 -5.32
N TRP A 169 12.62 -9.07 -4.45
CA TRP A 169 11.60 -8.25 -3.79
C TRP A 169 11.04 -7.14 -4.68
N ARG A 170 11.72 -6.83 -5.79
CA ARG A 170 11.30 -5.83 -6.79
C ARG A 170 10.38 -6.42 -7.86
N LEU A 171 10.22 -7.75 -7.88
CA LEU A 171 9.43 -8.46 -8.88
C LEU A 171 8.06 -8.84 -8.33
N GLN A 172 7.04 -8.68 -9.17
CA GLN A 172 5.73 -9.26 -8.88
C GLN A 172 5.86 -10.80 -8.77
N PRO A 173 5.16 -11.47 -7.82
CA PRO A 173 5.23 -12.92 -7.66
C PRO A 173 5.02 -13.73 -8.95
N ALA A 174 4.06 -13.34 -9.79
CA ALA A 174 3.80 -14.01 -11.06
C ALA A 174 4.98 -13.90 -12.05
N LEU A 175 5.64 -12.74 -12.10
CA LEU A 175 6.83 -12.53 -12.93
C LEU A 175 8.03 -13.30 -12.38
N LEU A 176 8.18 -13.36 -11.04
CA LEU A 176 9.21 -14.15 -10.38
C LEU A 176 9.05 -15.65 -10.69
N GLU A 177 7.84 -16.20 -10.55
CA GLU A 177 7.52 -17.59 -10.88
C GLU A 177 7.80 -17.91 -12.35
N ALA A 178 7.33 -17.05 -13.26
CA ALA A 178 7.59 -17.16 -14.70
C ALA A 178 9.09 -17.15 -15.02
N SER A 179 9.86 -16.27 -14.37
CA SER A 179 11.31 -16.17 -14.58
C SER A 179 12.04 -17.41 -14.10
N ILE A 180 11.65 -17.97 -12.96
CA ILE A 180 12.22 -19.23 -12.45
C ILE A 180 11.88 -20.39 -13.39
N ALA A 181 10.65 -20.46 -13.88
CA ALA A 181 10.24 -21.47 -14.86
C ALA A 181 11.04 -21.35 -16.17
N ALA A 182 11.26 -20.13 -16.67
CA ALA A 182 12.09 -19.86 -17.84
C ALA A 182 13.54 -20.33 -17.63
N LEU A 183 14.14 -20.01 -16.49
CA LEU A 183 15.49 -20.45 -16.12
C LEU A 183 15.60 -21.98 -16.01
N ALA A 184 14.52 -22.66 -15.62
CA ALA A 184 14.42 -24.12 -15.60
C ALA A 184 14.10 -24.75 -16.98
N GLY A 185 14.03 -23.94 -18.05
CA GLY A 185 13.73 -24.39 -19.41
C GLY A 185 12.27 -24.80 -19.64
N GLN A 186 11.36 -24.41 -18.75
CA GLN A 186 9.92 -24.65 -18.91
C GLN A 186 9.32 -23.63 -19.89
N PRO A 187 8.26 -24.01 -20.65
CA PRO A 187 7.56 -23.06 -21.49
C PRO A 187 6.85 -22.02 -20.62
N VAL A 188 7.11 -20.74 -20.90
CA VAL A 188 6.49 -19.60 -20.20
C VAL A 188 5.56 -18.89 -21.18
N PRO A 189 4.32 -18.57 -20.78
CA PRO A 189 3.42 -17.77 -21.61
C PRO A 189 4.01 -16.36 -21.84
N PRO A 190 3.56 -15.62 -22.87
CA PRO A 190 3.91 -14.21 -22.98
C PRO A 190 3.37 -13.47 -21.74
N LEU A 191 4.24 -12.69 -21.09
CA LEU A 191 3.87 -11.81 -19.99
C LEU A 191 3.71 -10.38 -20.50
N ASP A 192 2.67 -9.72 -20.02
CA ASP A 192 2.52 -8.28 -20.11
C ASP A 192 3.21 -7.66 -18.90
N VAL A 193 4.18 -6.78 -19.11
CA VAL A 193 5.05 -6.25 -18.06
C VAL A 193 4.95 -4.74 -18.05
N ASP A 194 4.49 -4.20 -16.93
CA ASP A 194 4.55 -2.78 -16.63
C ASP A 194 5.83 -2.47 -15.84
N LEU A 195 6.51 -1.40 -16.21
CA LEU A 195 7.72 -0.93 -15.55
C LEU A 195 7.43 0.35 -14.77
N THR A 196 7.67 0.32 -13.46
CA THR A 196 7.63 1.51 -12.60
C THR A 196 9.05 2.02 -12.41
N ILE A 197 9.32 3.21 -12.95
CA ILE A 197 10.61 3.87 -12.82
C ILE A 197 10.71 4.53 -11.45
N ALA A 198 11.87 4.40 -10.79
CA ALA A 198 12.12 5.06 -9.52
C ALA A 198 12.06 6.59 -9.66
N SER A 199 11.60 7.26 -8.60
CA SER A 199 11.33 8.70 -8.57
C SER A 199 12.55 9.57 -8.88
N ASP A 200 13.75 9.05 -8.67
CA ASP A 200 15.02 9.77 -8.77
C ASP A 200 15.70 9.68 -10.15
N VAL A 201 15.21 8.82 -11.05
CA VAL A 201 15.78 8.64 -12.41
C VAL A 201 15.57 9.89 -13.29
N GLY A 202 14.58 10.73 -12.98
CA GLY A 202 14.27 11.96 -13.72
C GLY A 202 13.92 11.74 -15.19
N GLU A 203 13.48 12.80 -15.89
CA GLU A 203 13.11 12.70 -17.32
C GLU A 203 14.32 12.39 -18.23
N ALA A 204 15.53 12.77 -17.80
CA ALA A 204 16.75 12.58 -18.57
C ALA A 204 17.25 11.12 -18.58
N GLY A 205 16.87 10.30 -17.59
CA GLY A 205 17.24 8.89 -17.52
C GLY A 205 16.40 7.97 -18.40
N VAL A 206 15.19 8.40 -18.77
CA VAL A 206 14.24 7.60 -19.55
C VAL A 206 14.77 7.19 -20.93
N PRO A 207 15.43 8.05 -21.73
CA PRO A 207 15.96 7.65 -23.03
C PRO A 207 17.05 6.58 -22.95
N ALA A 208 17.87 6.59 -21.91
CA ALA A 208 18.89 5.55 -21.69
C ALA A 208 18.24 4.21 -21.38
N LEU A 209 17.22 4.21 -20.52
CA LEU A 209 16.40 3.04 -20.19
C LEU A 209 15.71 2.44 -21.42
N ILE A 210 15.14 3.27 -22.30
CA ILE A 210 14.52 2.80 -23.54
C ILE A 210 15.55 2.12 -24.43
N ALA A 211 16.74 2.72 -24.59
CA ALA A 211 17.80 2.14 -25.42
C ALA A 211 18.26 0.76 -24.93
N ASP A 212 18.29 0.55 -23.61
CA ASP A 212 18.65 -0.74 -23.01
C ASP A 212 17.55 -1.81 -23.18
N LEU A 213 16.28 -1.40 -23.32
CA LEU A 213 15.14 -2.31 -23.49
C LEU A 213 14.86 -2.68 -24.95
N GLU A 214 15.34 -1.91 -25.93
CA GLU A 214 15.19 -2.20 -27.37
C GLU A 214 16.22 -3.22 -27.91
N LEU A 215 16.96 -3.90 -27.03
CA LEU A 215 17.99 -4.90 -27.36
C LEU A 215 17.45 -6.25 -27.85
#